data_AF-A0A2K3K7J5-F1
#
_entry.id   AF-A0A2K3K7J5-F1
#
_cell.length_a   1.000
_cell.length_b   1.000
_cell.length_c   1.000
_cell.angle_alpha   90.00
_cell.angle_beta   90.00
_cell.angle_gamma   90.00
#
_symmetry.space_group_name_H-M   'P 1'
#
loop_
_entity.id
_entity.type
_entity.pdbx_description
1 polymer ?
#
loop_
_entity_poly.entity_id
_entity_poly.type
_entity_poly.pdbx_seq_one_letter_code
_entity_poly.pdbx_strand_id
1 'polypeptide(L)'
;MKMRSALMVAVYRKQLKLSSSARTRHSAGEIVNYIAVDAYRMGEFPWWFHRTWTSALQLVLSIGVLFCVVGNGSLPGLVPLLICGLLNVPFAKIMQKCQSQFMIAQDERLRSTSEILNSMKIIKLQSWEEKFKNLVESLRDKEFVWLSKAQILKATNSFLYWMSPTVISAVVFLGCAVTGSAPLNAETIFTVIATLKNMGEPVRMIPEALSIMIQVKVSFDRLN
;
A
#
# COMPACT_ATOMS: atom_id res chain seq x y z
N MET A 1 -20.24 3.21 2.58
CA MET A 1 -21.04 3.38 3.83
C MET A 1 -22.34 2.58 3.87
N LYS A 2 -23.36 2.84 3.02
CA LYS A 2 -24.66 2.14 3.09
C LYS A 2 -24.53 0.60 3.00
N MET A 3 -23.67 0.11 2.12
CA MET A 3 -23.45 -1.34 1.94
C MET A 3 -22.86 -2.00 3.19
N ARG A 4 -21.87 -1.36 3.84
CA ARG A 4 -21.30 -1.81 5.11
C ARG A 4 -22.38 -1.94 6.18
N SER A 5 -23.17 -0.89 6.40
CA SER A 5 -24.24 -0.89 7.41
C SER A 5 -25.29 -1.97 7.13
N ALA A 6 -25.70 -2.14 5.86
CA ALA A 6 -26.65 -3.18 5.47
C ALA A 6 -26.12 -4.60 5.74
N LEU A 7 -24.85 -4.87 5.41
CA LEU A 7 -24.20 -6.15 5.69
C LEU A 7 -24.08 -6.42 7.19
N MET A 8 -23.69 -5.43 8.00
CA MET A 8 -23.63 -5.59 9.46
C MET A 8 -25.00 -5.95 10.04
N VAL A 9 -26.07 -5.30 9.57
CA VAL A 9 -27.46 -5.62 9.98
C VAL A 9 -27.89 -7.01 9.51
N ALA A 10 -27.54 -7.40 8.28
CA ALA A 10 -27.86 -8.72 7.74
C ALA A 10 -27.18 -9.84 8.55
N VAL A 11 -25.89 -9.70 8.85
CA VAL A 11 -25.12 -10.63 9.68
C VAL A 11 -25.72 -10.71 11.10
N TYR A 12 -26.03 -9.57 11.71
CA TYR A 12 -26.66 -9.54 13.02
C TYR A 12 -28.02 -10.23 13.05
N ARG A 13 -28.89 -9.97 12.06
CA ARG A 13 -30.19 -10.65 11.92
C ARG A 13 -30.04 -12.16 11.71
N LYS A 14 -29.04 -12.58 10.93
CA LYS A 14 -28.75 -14.01 10.73
C LYS A 14 -28.28 -14.67 12.01
N GLN A 15 -27.42 -13.99 12.79
CA GLN A 15 -26.90 -14.49 14.06
C GLN A 15 -28.02 -14.84 15.05
N LEU A 16 -29.05 -13.99 15.14
CA LEU A 16 -30.22 -14.22 16.01
C LEU A 16 -31.07 -15.44 15.61
N LYS A 17 -30.93 -15.93 14.36
CA LYS A 17 -31.69 -17.07 13.81
C LYS A 17 -30.83 -18.32 13.60
N LEU A 18 -29.55 -18.31 14.00
CA LEU A 18 -28.65 -19.46 13.84
C LEU A 18 -29.03 -20.58 14.81
N SER A 19 -29.14 -21.80 14.27
CA SER A 19 -29.28 -23.02 15.06
C SER A 19 -28.01 -23.30 15.87
N SER A 20 -28.11 -24.08 16.95
CA SER A 20 -26.96 -24.43 17.80
C SER A 20 -25.87 -25.17 17.02
N SER A 21 -26.23 -26.02 16.05
CA SER A 21 -25.27 -26.71 15.17
C SER A 21 -24.58 -25.77 14.17
N ALA A 22 -25.25 -24.73 13.68
CA ALA A 22 -24.59 -23.72 12.85
C ALA A 22 -23.67 -22.81 13.68
N ARG A 23 -24.01 -22.58 14.96
CA ARG A 23 -23.20 -21.82 15.91
C ARG A 23 -21.90 -22.52 16.32
N THR A 24 -21.82 -23.85 16.18
CA THR A 24 -20.55 -24.58 16.36
C THR A 24 -19.66 -24.52 15.12
N ARG A 25 -20.22 -24.26 13.93
CA ARG A 25 -19.45 -24.08 12.69
C ARG A 25 -18.85 -22.68 12.54
N HIS A 26 -19.51 -21.66 13.10
CA HIS A 26 -19.02 -20.29 13.11
C HIS A 26 -18.84 -19.80 14.54
N SER A 27 -17.59 -19.66 14.96
CA SER A 27 -17.23 -19.16 16.29
C SER A 27 -17.65 -17.70 16.48
N ALA A 28 -17.79 -17.28 17.74
CA ALA A 28 -18.07 -15.88 18.07
C ALA A 28 -17.00 -14.92 17.49
N GLY A 29 -15.73 -15.35 17.47
CA GLY A 29 -14.63 -14.58 16.88
C GLY A 29 -14.76 -14.40 15.36
N GLU A 30 -15.17 -15.43 14.64
CA GLU A 30 -15.43 -15.33 13.19
C GLU A 30 -16.58 -14.39 12.87
N ILE A 31 -17.66 -14.42 13.66
CA ILE A 31 -18.78 -13.49 13.49
C ILE A 31 -18.33 -12.04 13.71
N VAL A 32 -17.49 -11.79 14.70
CA VAL A 32 -16.90 -10.46 14.91
C VAL A 32 -16.04 -10.04 13.71
N ASN A 33 -15.26 -10.96 13.12
CA ASN A 33 -14.47 -10.68 11.92
C ASN A 33 -15.35 -10.38 10.69
N TYR A 34 -16.48 -11.08 10.51
CA TYR A 34 -17.43 -10.78 9.42
C TYR A 34 -17.92 -9.34 9.49
N ILE A 35 -18.19 -8.84 10.70
CA ILE A 35 -18.70 -7.48 10.95
C ILE A 35 -17.59 -6.43 10.88
N ALA A 36 -16.43 -6.70 11.49
CA ALA A 36 -15.35 -5.71 11.63
C ALA A 36 -14.48 -5.59 10.37
N VAL A 37 -14.16 -6.72 9.72
CA VAL A 37 -13.22 -6.78 8.61
C VAL A 37 -13.95 -6.95 7.29
N ASP A 38 -14.80 -7.97 7.17
CA ASP A 38 -15.36 -8.35 5.86
C ASP A 38 -16.43 -7.38 5.38
N ALA A 39 -17.34 -6.94 6.27
CA ALA A 39 -18.30 -5.88 5.96
C ALA A 39 -17.63 -4.54 5.66
N TYR A 40 -16.46 -4.25 6.26
CA TYR A 40 -15.68 -3.06 5.94
C TYR A 40 -15.09 -3.15 4.52
N ARG A 41 -14.40 -4.25 4.21
CA ARG A 41 -13.82 -4.50 2.87
C ARG A 41 -14.88 -4.48 1.78
N MET A 42 -16.02 -5.12 2.02
CA MET A 42 -17.17 -5.02 1.15
C MET A 42 -17.59 -3.56 1.01
N GLY A 43 -17.77 -2.83 2.11
CA GLY A 43 -18.15 -1.41 2.08
C GLY A 43 -17.30 -0.51 1.17
N GLU A 44 -16.00 -0.80 1.06
CA GLU A 44 -15.02 -0.10 0.23
C GLU A 44 -14.95 -0.62 -1.21
N PHE A 45 -15.49 -1.81 -1.49
CA PHE A 45 -15.45 -2.46 -2.80
C PHE A 45 -15.88 -1.55 -3.96
N PRO A 46 -16.99 -0.78 -3.90
CA PRO A 46 -17.42 0.03 -5.03
C PRO A 46 -16.37 1.07 -5.44
N TRP A 47 -15.70 1.68 -4.47
CA TRP A 47 -14.63 2.63 -4.71
C TRP A 47 -13.46 1.97 -5.45
N TRP A 48 -12.99 0.82 -4.94
CA TRP A 48 -11.88 0.07 -5.53
C TRP A 48 -12.23 -0.52 -6.90
N PHE A 49 -13.47 -0.96 -7.09
CA PHE A 49 -13.97 -1.42 -8.38
C PHE A 49 -13.88 -0.30 -9.42
N HIS A 50 -14.42 0.87 -9.11
CA HIS A 50 -14.35 2.02 -10.02
C HIS A 50 -12.91 2.42 -10.30
N ARG A 51 -12.09 2.50 -9.25
CA ARG A 51 -10.68 2.83 -9.35
C ARG A 51 -9.90 1.89 -10.28
N THR A 52 -10.21 0.59 -10.26
CA THR A 52 -9.52 -0.43 -11.05
C THR A 52 -9.63 -0.14 -12.56
N TRP A 53 -10.84 0.02 -13.08
CA TRP A 53 -11.03 0.24 -14.51
C TRP A 53 -10.69 1.66 -14.93
N THR A 54 -10.95 2.68 -14.10
CA THR A 54 -10.59 4.06 -14.42
C THR A 54 -9.08 4.25 -14.51
N SER A 55 -8.31 3.60 -13.62
CA SER A 55 -6.84 3.66 -13.69
C SER A 55 -6.29 2.96 -14.93
N ALA A 56 -6.85 1.81 -15.34
CA ALA A 56 -6.47 1.17 -16.59
C ALA A 56 -6.79 2.05 -17.80
N LEU A 57 -7.98 2.64 -17.85
CA LEU A 57 -8.39 3.55 -18.92
C LEU A 57 -7.49 4.80 -18.97
N GLN A 58 -7.24 5.43 -17.83
CA GLN A 58 -6.36 6.61 -17.72
C GLN A 58 -4.96 6.29 -18.24
N LEU A 59 -4.40 5.13 -17.89
CA LEU A 59 -3.08 4.72 -18.37
C LEU A 59 -3.06 4.56 -19.91
N VAL A 60 -4.06 3.89 -20.48
CA VAL A 60 -4.18 3.70 -21.95
C VAL A 60 -4.31 5.04 -22.66
N LEU A 61 -5.18 5.94 -22.16
CA LEU A 61 -5.37 7.27 -22.74
C LEU A 61 -4.10 8.13 -22.65
N SER A 62 -3.40 8.11 -21.52
CA SER A 62 -2.13 8.83 -21.38
C SER A 62 -1.04 8.29 -22.31
N ILE A 63 -0.96 6.97 -22.53
CA ILE A 63 -0.05 6.38 -23.52
C ILE A 63 -0.43 6.88 -24.91
N GLY A 64 -1.72 6.85 -25.26
CA GLY A 64 -2.23 7.36 -26.54
C GLY A 64 -1.85 8.81 -26.78
N VAL A 65 -2.09 9.70 -25.82
CA VAL A 65 -1.72 11.12 -25.91
C VAL A 65 -0.22 11.30 -26.10
N LEU A 66 0.61 10.55 -25.37
CA LEU A 66 2.06 10.62 -25.51
C LEU A 66 2.53 10.24 -26.93
N PHE A 67 1.97 9.17 -27.50
CA PHE A 67 2.25 8.76 -28.88
C PHE A 67 1.71 9.76 -29.91
N CYS A 68 0.54 10.36 -29.69
CA CYS A 68 0.00 11.38 -30.60
C CYS A 68 0.86 12.65 -30.65
N VAL A 69 1.41 13.07 -29.51
CA VAL A 69 2.19 14.33 -29.41
C VAL A 69 3.62 14.15 -29.90
N VAL A 70 4.23 13.00 -29.64
CA VAL A 70 5.68 12.79 -29.83
C VAL A 70 6.02 11.73 -30.89
N GLY A 71 5.05 10.91 -31.28
CA GLY A 71 5.26 9.82 -32.24
C GLY A 71 6.33 8.83 -31.77
N ASN A 72 7.26 8.49 -32.68
CA ASN A 72 8.34 7.54 -32.42
C ASN A 72 9.36 8.03 -31.37
N GLY A 73 9.42 9.33 -31.09
CA GLY A 73 10.28 9.90 -30.03
C GLY A 73 9.88 9.48 -28.62
N SER A 74 8.70 8.85 -28.45
CA SER A 74 8.23 8.31 -27.17
C SER A 74 8.82 6.93 -26.84
N LEU A 75 9.30 6.19 -27.86
CA LEU A 75 9.82 4.82 -27.70
C LEU A 75 11.02 4.74 -26.74
N PRO A 76 12.01 5.65 -26.78
CA PRO A 76 13.10 5.66 -25.79
C PRO A 76 12.60 5.84 -24.36
N GLY A 77 11.49 6.57 -24.16
CA GLY A 77 10.86 6.78 -22.86
C GLY A 77 10.23 5.53 -22.24
N LEU A 78 9.96 4.49 -23.04
CA LEU A 78 9.48 3.20 -22.54
C LEU A 78 10.54 2.47 -21.70
N VAL A 79 11.83 2.66 -22.00
CA VAL A 79 12.94 2.01 -21.30
C VAL A 79 12.99 2.42 -19.81
N PRO A 80 13.12 3.72 -19.45
CA PRO A 80 13.12 4.11 -18.05
C PRO A 80 11.79 3.79 -17.36
N LEU A 81 10.66 3.84 -18.07
CA LEU A 81 9.35 3.46 -17.51
C LEU A 81 9.31 1.97 -17.12
N LEU A 82 9.79 1.08 -17.99
CA LEU A 82 9.89 -0.36 -17.71
C LEU A 82 10.89 -0.63 -16.57
N ILE A 83 12.04 0.04 -16.57
CA ILE A 83 13.03 -0.08 -15.48
C ILE A 83 12.42 0.35 -14.15
N CYS A 84 11.75 1.50 -14.07
CA CYS A 84 11.05 1.94 -12.87
C CYS A 84 9.98 0.93 -12.44
N GLY A 85 9.19 0.41 -13.37
CA GLY A 85 8.18 -0.62 -13.10
C GLY A 85 8.77 -1.91 -12.53
N LEU A 86 9.85 -2.43 -13.12
CA LEU A 86 10.51 -3.66 -12.68
C LEU A 86 11.24 -3.49 -11.34
N LEU A 87 11.91 -2.36 -11.12
CA LEU A 87 12.62 -2.06 -9.87
C LEU A 87 11.67 -1.88 -8.68
N ASN A 88 10.41 -1.49 -8.90
CA ASN A 88 9.42 -1.38 -7.83
C ASN A 88 9.18 -2.71 -7.10
N VAL A 89 9.25 -3.85 -7.79
CA VAL A 89 8.98 -5.18 -7.18
C VAL A 89 10.01 -5.58 -6.12
N PRO A 90 11.34 -5.64 -6.41
CA PRO A 90 12.33 -5.95 -5.39
C PRO A 90 12.38 -4.88 -4.30
N PHE A 91 12.16 -3.61 -4.65
CA PHE A 91 12.11 -2.52 -3.67
C PHE A 91 10.96 -2.72 -2.68
N ALA A 92 9.77 -3.06 -3.16
CA ALA A 92 8.61 -3.36 -2.33
C ALA A 92 8.86 -4.56 -1.40
N LYS A 93 9.55 -5.61 -1.89
CA LYS A 93 9.92 -6.77 -1.05
C LYS A 93 10.89 -6.39 0.08
N ILE A 94 11.90 -5.57 -0.22
CA ILE A 94 12.86 -5.09 0.79
C ILE A 94 12.16 -4.20 1.82
N MET A 95 11.29 -3.30 1.36
CA MET A 95 10.46 -2.46 2.23
C MET A 95 9.58 -3.31 3.16
N GLN A 96 8.86 -4.29 2.61
CA GLN A 96 8.00 -5.18 3.37
C GLN A 96 8.79 -5.95 4.44
N LYS A 97 9.96 -6.49 4.07
CA LYS A 97 10.85 -7.17 5.03
C LYS A 97 11.27 -6.24 6.16
N CYS A 98 11.69 -5.02 5.84
CA CYS A 98 12.12 -4.05 6.86
C CYS A 98 10.97 -3.65 7.78
N GLN A 99 9.78 -3.39 7.22
CA GLN A 99 8.57 -3.07 7.97
C GLN A 99 8.16 -4.23 8.90
N SER A 100 8.25 -5.47 8.41
CA SER A 100 7.96 -6.66 9.21
C SER A 100 8.93 -6.81 10.39
N GLN A 101 10.23 -6.63 10.18
CA GLN A 101 11.22 -6.67 11.26
C GLN A 101 11.01 -5.56 12.29
N PHE A 102 10.66 -4.36 11.83
CA PHE A 102 10.27 -3.26 12.71
C PHE A 102 9.07 -3.64 13.59
N MET A 103 8.01 -4.22 13.01
CA MET A 103 6.83 -4.65 13.78
C MET A 103 7.17 -5.72 14.82
N ILE A 104 8.02 -6.69 14.48
CA ILE A 104 8.46 -7.73 15.43
C ILE A 104 9.21 -7.10 16.62
N ALA A 105 10.15 -6.20 16.36
CA ALA A 105 10.89 -5.50 17.42
C ALA A 105 9.98 -4.61 18.28
N GLN A 106 8.99 -3.95 17.65
CA GLN A 106 7.99 -3.15 18.33
C GLN A 106 7.10 -3.99 19.25
N ASP A 107 6.63 -5.15 18.77
CA ASP A 107 5.81 -6.08 19.55
C ASP A 107 6.57 -6.64 20.76
N GLU A 108 7.85 -7.00 20.58
CA GLU A 108 8.71 -7.45 21.68
C GLU A 108 8.82 -6.37 22.77
N ARG A 109 9.11 -5.11 22.39
CA ARG A 109 9.19 -4.00 23.34
C ARG A 109 7.86 -3.74 24.05
N LEU A 110 6.75 -3.74 23.31
CA LEU A 110 5.42 -3.49 23.87
C LEU A 110 5.02 -4.59 24.85
N ARG A 111 5.29 -5.86 24.52
CA ARG A 111 5.05 -6.99 25.41
C ARG A 111 5.85 -6.88 26.71
N SER A 112 7.16 -6.66 26.63
CA SER A 112 7.99 -6.50 27.84
C SER A 112 7.58 -5.29 28.67
N THR A 113 7.21 -4.17 28.03
CA THR A 113 6.70 -2.99 28.75
C THR A 113 5.39 -3.31 29.49
N SER A 114 4.48 -4.07 28.87
CA SER A 114 3.23 -4.49 29.49
C SER A 114 3.46 -5.40 30.71
N GLU A 115 4.36 -6.38 30.60
CA GLU A 115 4.73 -7.28 31.72
C GLU A 115 5.33 -6.52 32.90
N ILE A 116 6.19 -5.53 32.63
CA ILE A 116 6.80 -4.65 33.63
C ILE A 116 5.72 -3.83 34.36
N LEU A 117 4.81 -3.20 33.62
CA LEU A 117 3.74 -2.38 34.19
C LEU A 117 2.79 -3.20 35.05
N ASN A 118 2.43 -4.42 34.61
CA ASN A 118 1.61 -5.33 35.39
C ASN A 118 2.29 -5.80 36.69
N SER A 119 3.63 -5.83 36.74
CA SER A 119 4.42 -6.29 37.88
C SER A 119 5.06 -5.16 38.70
N MET A 120 4.61 -3.92 38.51
CA MET A 120 5.30 -2.71 38.99
C MET A 120 5.53 -2.69 40.51
N LYS A 121 4.58 -3.21 41.31
CA LYS A 121 4.71 -3.29 42.77
C LYS A 121 5.93 -4.11 43.19
N ILE A 122 6.13 -5.28 42.58
CA ILE A 122 7.25 -6.17 42.91
C ILE A 122 8.57 -5.53 42.52
N ILE A 123 8.63 -4.91 41.34
CA ILE A 123 9.83 -4.24 40.83
C ILE A 123 10.27 -3.11 41.76
N LYS A 124 9.32 -2.29 42.26
CA LYS A 124 9.56 -1.21 43.23
C LYS A 124 10.03 -1.74 44.58
N LEU A 125 9.40 -2.79 45.10
CA LEU A 125 9.79 -3.39 46.39
C LEU A 125 11.20 -3.99 46.37
N GLN A 126 11.69 -4.42 45.20
CA GLN A 126 13.01 -5.01 45.01
C GLN A 126 14.04 -4.01 44.44
N SER A 127 13.67 -2.74 44.24
CA SER A 127 14.52 -1.72 43.62
C SER A 127 15.11 -2.13 42.25
N TRP A 128 14.36 -2.91 41.46
CA TRP A 128 14.80 -3.43 40.14
C TRP A 128 14.56 -2.46 38.97
N GLU A 129 14.18 -1.22 39.24
CA GLU A 129 13.73 -0.24 38.25
C GLU A 129 14.76 0.00 37.15
N GLU A 130 16.02 0.30 37.53
CA GLU A 130 17.09 0.56 36.55
C GLU A 130 17.38 -0.66 35.67
N LYS A 131 17.27 -1.87 36.22
CA LYS A 131 17.49 -3.10 35.46
C LYS A 131 16.43 -3.30 34.37
N PHE A 132 15.16 -3.08 34.71
CA PHE A 132 14.06 -3.20 33.74
C PHE A 132 14.00 -2.02 32.77
N LYS A 133 14.41 -0.82 33.21
CA LYS A 133 14.60 0.33 32.32
C LYS A 133 15.64 0.03 31.23
N ASN A 134 16.83 -0.44 31.63
CA ASN A 134 17.89 -0.80 30.69
C ASN A 134 17.46 -1.91 29.72
N LEU A 135 16.65 -2.87 30.18
CA LEU A 135 16.04 -3.87 29.30
C LEU A 135 15.17 -3.22 28.22
N VAL A 136 14.25 -2.32 28.60
CA VAL A 136 13.37 -1.62 27.65
C VAL A 136 14.16 -0.73 26.69
N GLU A 137 15.18 -0.02 27.18
CA GLU A 137 16.08 0.79 26.35
C GLU A 137 16.81 -0.07 25.31
N SER A 138 17.34 -1.23 25.70
CA SER A 138 17.99 -2.15 24.74
C SER A 138 17.04 -2.67 23.65
N LEU A 139 15.75 -2.89 23.98
CA LEU A 139 14.73 -3.26 23.01
C LEU A 139 14.38 -2.07 22.10
N ARG A 140 14.37 -0.85 22.65
CA ARG A 140 14.12 0.38 21.89
C ARG A 140 15.24 0.65 20.89
N ASP A 141 16.49 0.39 21.24
CA ASP A 141 17.63 0.53 20.32
C ASP A 141 17.50 -0.43 19.13
N LYS A 142 17.11 -1.68 19.37
CA LYS A 142 16.82 -2.66 18.31
C LYS A 142 15.65 -2.20 17.42
N GLU A 143 14.56 -1.73 18.02
CA GLU A 143 13.41 -1.17 17.29
C GLU A 143 13.83 0.02 16.41
N PHE A 144 14.66 0.92 16.96
CA PHE A 144 15.12 2.12 16.27
C PHE A 144 15.94 1.80 15.01
N VAL A 145 16.81 0.79 15.04
CA VAL A 145 17.59 0.37 13.87
C VAL A 145 16.67 -0.04 12.72
N TRP A 146 15.63 -0.84 13.00
CA TRP A 146 14.69 -1.27 11.98
C TRP A 146 13.76 -0.15 11.51
N LEU A 147 13.32 0.70 12.43
CA LEU A 147 12.52 1.88 12.12
C LEU A 147 13.28 2.83 11.18
N SER A 148 14.54 3.14 11.51
CA SER A 148 15.40 4.02 10.71
C SER A 148 15.59 3.48 9.29
N LYS A 149 15.91 2.19 9.15
CA LYS A 149 16.01 1.53 7.84
C LYS A 149 14.71 1.62 7.04
N ALA A 150 13.56 1.38 7.69
CA ALA A 150 12.25 1.47 7.03
C ALA A 150 11.93 2.89 6.56
N GLN A 151 12.23 3.91 7.38
CA GLN A 151 12.01 5.31 7.01
C GLN A 151 12.94 5.77 5.89
N ILE A 152 14.22 5.37 5.91
CA ILE A 152 15.17 5.67 4.83
C ILE A 152 14.69 5.07 3.51
N LEU A 153 14.29 3.79 3.52
CA LEU A 153 13.72 3.15 2.33
C LEU A 153 12.46 3.88 1.84
N LYS A 154 11.64 4.41 2.75
CA LYS A 154 10.39 5.08 2.39
C LYS A 154 10.67 6.44 1.76
N ALA A 155 11.66 7.16 2.30
CA ALA A 155 12.16 8.40 1.73
C ALA A 155 12.74 8.17 0.32
N THR A 156 13.58 7.15 0.15
CA THR A 156 14.15 6.78 -1.16
C THR A 156 13.07 6.43 -2.18
N ASN A 157 12.06 5.64 -1.80
CA ASN A 157 10.94 5.32 -2.68
C ASN A 157 10.16 6.57 -3.11
N SER A 158 9.91 7.47 -2.16
CA SER A 158 9.19 8.71 -2.42
C SER A 158 10.00 9.61 -3.36
N PHE A 159 11.31 9.71 -3.14
CA PHE A 159 12.22 10.44 -4.01
C PHE A 159 12.20 9.90 -5.45
N LEU A 160 12.35 8.58 -5.63
CA LEU A 160 12.30 7.94 -6.94
C LEU A 160 10.97 8.19 -7.66
N TYR A 161 9.85 8.14 -6.91
CA TYR A 161 8.52 8.42 -7.45
C TYR A 161 8.39 9.85 -7.98
N TRP A 162 8.82 10.85 -7.21
CA TRP A 162 8.73 12.26 -7.62
C TRP A 162 9.71 12.64 -8.73
N MET A 163 10.86 11.96 -8.79
CA MET A 163 11.86 12.18 -9.85
C MET A 163 11.53 11.47 -11.16
N SER A 164 10.73 10.39 -11.12
CA SER A 164 10.45 9.55 -12.28
C SER A 164 9.89 10.32 -13.50
N PRO A 165 8.87 11.21 -13.37
CA PRO A 165 8.36 11.95 -14.51
C PRO A 165 9.42 12.86 -15.15
N THR A 166 10.31 13.45 -14.35
CA THR A 166 11.39 14.33 -14.84
C THR A 166 12.42 13.53 -15.65
N VAL A 167 12.86 12.39 -15.12
CA VAL A 167 13.84 11.52 -15.81
C VAL A 167 13.26 10.95 -17.10
N ILE A 168 12.02 10.45 -17.06
CA ILE A 168 11.36 9.91 -18.25
C ILE A 168 11.14 11.01 -19.30
N SER A 169 10.70 12.21 -18.89
CA SER A 169 10.52 13.34 -19.81
C SER A 169 11.83 13.72 -20.51
N ALA A 170 12.95 13.77 -19.77
CA ALA A 170 14.26 14.08 -20.34
C ALA A 170 14.67 13.06 -21.42
N VAL A 171 14.44 11.76 -21.18
CA VAL A 171 14.72 10.70 -22.16
C VAL A 171 13.81 10.81 -23.39
N VAL A 172 12.53 11.12 -23.20
CA VAL A 172 11.59 11.34 -24.31
C VAL A 172 12.04 12.53 -25.15
N PHE A 173 12.39 13.67 -24.54
CA PHE A 173 12.83 14.86 -25.28
C PHE A 173 14.16 14.65 -26.02
N LEU A 174 15.10 13.91 -25.43
CA LEU A 174 16.32 13.48 -26.13
C LEU A 174 15.97 12.58 -27.33
N GLY A 175 15.03 11.65 -27.16
CA GLY A 175 14.50 10.83 -28.24
C GLY A 175 13.90 11.65 -29.38
N CYS A 176 13.10 12.68 -29.05
CA CYS A 176 12.53 13.61 -30.02
C CYS A 176 13.62 14.36 -30.80
N ALA A 177 14.62 14.88 -30.09
CA ALA A 177 15.70 15.68 -30.67
C ALA A 177 16.54 14.86 -31.67
N VAL A 178 16.80 13.59 -31.35
CA VAL A 178 17.59 12.68 -32.21
C VAL A 178 16.78 12.20 -33.41
N THR A 179 15.49 11.85 -33.21
CA THR A 179 14.65 11.27 -34.26
C THR A 179 13.94 12.30 -35.12
N GLY A 180 13.94 13.58 -34.72
CA GLY A 180 13.20 14.65 -35.39
C GLY A 180 11.68 14.44 -35.38
N SER A 181 11.15 13.67 -34.42
CA SER A 181 9.77 13.17 -34.47
C SER A 181 8.71 14.24 -34.18
N ALA A 182 9.05 15.28 -33.42
CA ALA A 182 8.14 16.37 -33.06
C ALA A 182 8.91 17.66 -32.74
N PRO A 183 8.31 18.85 -33.00
CA PRO A 183 8.90 20.12 -32.60
C PRO A 183 8.89 20.26 -31.06
N LEU A 184 10.05 20.56 -30.49
CA LEU A 184 10.23 20.83 -29.06
C LEU A 184 9.78 22.27 -28.70
N ASN A 185 8.51 22.57 -28.95
CA ASN A 185 7.88 23.83 -28.52
C ASN A 185 7.28 23.68 -27.11
N ALA A 186 6.85 24.81 -26.52
CA ALA A 186 6.27 24.83 -25.18
C ALA A 186 5.04 23.90 -25.07
N GLU A 187 4.19 23.88 -26.09
CA GLU A 187 2.99 23.04 -26.16
C GLU A 187 3.32 21.54 -26.00
N THR A 188 4.24 21.02 -26.81
CA THR A 188 4.70 19.63 -26.75
C THR A 188 5.33 19.32 -25.40
N ILE A 189 6.23 20.19 -24.92
CA ILE A 189 6.98 19.96 -23.67
C ILE A 189 6.04 19.90 -22.46
N PHE A 190 5.13 20.88 -22.31
CA PHE A 190 4.20 20.90 -21.18
C PHE A 190 3.20 19.74 -21.26
N THR A 191 2.74 19.38 -22.46
CA THR A 191 1.82 18.25 -22.65
C THR A 191 2.47 16.93 -22.27
N VAL A 192 3.73 16.68 -22.67
CA VAL A 192 4.47 15.46 -22.31
C VAL A 192 4.68 15.36 -20.81
N ILE A 193 5.14 16.43 -20.16
CA ILE A 193 5.38 16.45 -18.71
C ILE A 193 4.06 16.20 -17.95
N ALA A 194 2.97 16.85 -18.34
CA ALA A 194 1.66 16.67 -17.72
C ALA A 194 1.15 15.24 -17.90
N THR A 195 1.28 14.68 -19.11
CA THR A 195 0.86 13.32 -19.43
C THR A 195 1.63 12.29 -18.60
N LEU A 196 2.97 12.40 -18.53
CA LEU A 196 3.81 11.50 -17.73
C LEU A 196 3.52 11.58 -16.22
N LYS A 197 3.23 12.78 -15.68
CA LYS A 197 2.79 12.93 -14.29
C LYS A 197 1.45 12.23 -14.03
N ASN A 198 0.50 12.34 -14.96
CA ASN A 198 -0.81 11.69 -14.86
C ASN A 198 -0.75 10.15 -14.96
N MET A 199 0.32 9.60 -15.56
CA MET A 199 0.54 8.14 -15.62
C MET A 199 1.03 7.55 -14.31
N GLY A 200 1.71 8.33 -13.46
CA GLY A 200 2.34 7.83 -12.24
C GLY A 200 1.35 7.25 -11.23
N GLU A 201 0.20 7.90 -11.05
CA GLU A 201 -0.82 7.46 -10.09
C GLU A 201 -1.50 6.13 -10.50
N PRO A 202 -1.98 5.95 -11.75
CA PRO A 202 -2.48 4.66 -12.23
C PRO A 202 -1.51 3.49 -12.06
N VAL A 203 -0.22 3.68 -12.41
CA VAL A 203 0.81 2.63 -12.30
C VAL A 203 0.96 2.16 -10.86
N ARG A 204 0.84 3.07 -9.88
CA ARG A 204 0.89 2.74 -8.46
C ARG A 204 -0.39 2.06 -7.97
N MET A 205 -1.56 2.50 -8.43
CA MET A 205 -2.83 2.05 -7.86
C MET A 205 -3.32 0.71 -8.41
N ILE A 206 -2.94 0.33 -9.63
CA ILE A 206 -3.37 -0.95 -10.23
C ILE A 206 -3.01 -2.17 -9.35
N PRO A 207 -1.75 -2.34 -8.88
CA PRO A 207 -1.40 -3.47 -8.01
C PRO A 207 -2.19 -3.50 -6.70
N GLU A 208 -2.40 -2.32 -6.09
CA GLU A 208 -3.15 -2.18 -4.84
C GLU A 208 -4.64 -2.54 -5.05
N ALA A 209 -5.23 -2.02 -6.12
CA ALA A 209 -6.61 -2.31 -6.49
C ALA A 209 -6.81 -3.81 -6.75
N LEU A 210 -5.90 -4.48 -7.48
CA LEU A 210 -5.95 -5.93 -7.69
C LEU A 210 -5.86 -6.71 -6.36
N SER A 211 -4.97 -6.31 -5.46
CA SER A 211 -4.86 -6.96 -4.13
C SER A 211 -6.16 -6.85 -3.34
N ILE A 212 -6.78 -5.67 -3.33
CA ILE A 212 -8.02 -5.43 -2.60
C ILE A 212 -9.19 -6.17 -3.24
N MET A 213 -9.25 -6.24 -4.57
CA MET A 213 -10.26 -7.03 -5.28
C MET A 213 -10.18 -8.52 -4.92
N ILE A 214 -8.98 -9.08 -4.80
CA ILE A 214 -8.78 -10.45 -4.32
C ILE A 214 -9.28 -10.62 -2.88
N GLN A 215 -8.96 -9.67 -2.00
CA GLN A 215 -9.42 -9.71 -0.60
C GLN A 215 -10.94 -9.56 -0.48
N VAL A 216 -11.56 -8.74 -1.31
CA VAL A 216 -13.02 -8.59 -1.37
C VAL A 216 -13.66 -9.90 -1.80
N LYS A 217 -13.12 -10.58 -2.82
CA LYS A 217 -13.62 -11.90 -3.23
C LYS A 217 -13.60 -12.91 -2.08
N VAL A 218 -12.48 -13.01 -1.35
CA VAL A 218 -12.38 -13.90 -0.17
C VAL A 218 -13.32 -13.48 0.96
N SER A 219 -13.63 -12.19 1.09
CA SER A 219 -14.58 -11.69 2.09
C SER A 219 -16.02 -12.00 1.69
N PHE A 220 -16.34 -11.91 0.39
CA PHE A 220 -17.63 -12.29 -0.18
C PHE A 220 -17.89 -13.79 -0.01
N ASP A 221 -16.91 -14.63 -0.35
CA ASP A 221 -17.00 -16.10 -0.21
C ASP A 221 -17.21 -16.55 1.25
N ARG A 222 -16.75 -15.75 2.23
CA ARG A 222 -16.97 -16.01 3.67
C ARG A 222 -18.33 -15.56 4.19
N LEU A 223 -18.94 -14.56 3.55
CA LEU A 223 -20.23 -14.00 3.94
C LEU A 223 -21.42 -14.76 3.31
N ASN A 224 -21.19 -15.43 2.18
CA ASN A 224 -22.18 -16.23 1.46
C ASN A 224 -22.31 -17.64 2.07
#